data_AF-A0A7X4KYN2-F1
#
_entry.id   AF-A0A7X4KYN2-F1
#
_cell.length_a   1.000
_cell.length_b   1.000
_cell.length_c   1.000
_cell.angle_alpha   90.00
_cell.angle_beta   90.00
_cell.angle_gamma   90.00
#
_symmetry.space_group_name_H-M   'P 1'
#
loop_
_entity.id
_entity.type
_entity.pdbx_description
1 polymer ?
#
loop_
_entity_poly.entity_id
_entity_poly.type
_entity_poly.pdbx_seq_one_letter_code
_entity_poly.pdbx_strand_id
1 'polypeptide(L)'
;MKKATLALVATAAALVVLLPGVAAAQTDDVTFHKDIEPILQRSCQVCHRPNNMAPMSLMNYQETRPWARSIRNKVVAREMPPWHVDPNVGIQEFKQDRSLSQAEIDLVAAWADAGAPRGNPADAPPQVELPDFGAWEIEPDVIVTSPPHTVPAEAGDWWGDYIVDSGIPSDRYIQAIQTRAGDLRVVHHALTYAVTDPDAPLNDSSNDFFLNEYAVGKNADKYPDGTGKIFEGGSRVRFSFHYHSIGEEVVDRTDLGLVLYPEGEVPDKILYSRQLGQAGELDIPAGQVTRHDGYATMYLPGKLTGFQPHMHFLGKRQCLELIYPNSTTEMVSCVNFDFNWHIVYNYEDDAQPVYPAGTKLHVISYHDNTESHRGNVDALNWTGGGSRTIDEMAFGWISWYDLTEEEYQEELDARANNND
;
A
#
# COMPACT_ATOMS: atom_id res chain seq x y z
N MET A 1 -36.77 -43.56 82.16
CA MET A 1 -37.41 -44.09 80.94
C MET A 1 -36.82 -43.40 79.72
N LYS A 2 -36.23 -44.18 78.78
CA LYS A 2 -35.93 -43.89 77.35
C LYS A 2 -34.93 -42.74 77.06
N LYS A 3 -33.67 -43.06 76.70
CA LYS A 3 -33.04 -43.16 75.35
C LYS A 3 -32.51 -41.81 74.83
N ALA A 4 -31.18 -41.62 74.79
CA ALA A 4 -30.30 -41.55 73.58
C ALA A 4 -30.35 -40.17 72.87
N THR A 5 -29.27 -39.48 72.45
CA THR A 5 -27.98 -39.91 71.87
C THR A 5 -26.95 -38.76 71.96
N LEU A 6 -25.66 -39.13 72.02
CA LEU A 6 -24.45 -38.29 71.87
C LEU A 6 -24.41 -37.46 70.57
N ALA A 7 -23.80 -36.26 70.63
CA ALA A 7 -22.66 -35.88 69.77
C ALA A 7 -22.01 -34.57 70.26
N LEU A 8 -20.69 -34.61 70.43
CA LEU A 8 -19.81 -33.55 70.91
C LEU A 8 -18.84 -33.23 69.77
N VAL A 9 -18.82 -32.02 69.21
CA VAL A 9 -17.70 -31.54 68.38
C VAL A 9 -17.53 -30.01 68.48
N ALA A 10 -16.42 -29.65 69.12
CA ALA A 10 -15.48 -28.54 68.92
C ALA A 10 -15.94 -27.20 68.32
N THR A 11 -15.79 -26.17 69.15
CA THR A 11 -15.54 -24.77 68.79
C THR A 11 -14.25 -24.64 67.96
N ALA A 12 -14.35 -24.17 66.71
CA ALA A 12 -13.22 -23.75 65.90
C ALA A 12 -13.31 -22.24 65.64
N ALA A 13 -12.34 -21.49 66.19
CA ALA A 13 -12.13 -20.09 65.87
C ALA A 13 -11.66 -19.96 64.41
N ALA A 14 -12.44 -19.28 63.57
CA ALA A 14 -12.02 -18.95 62.22
C ALA A 14 -11.01 -17.80 62.26
N LEU A 15 -9.73 -18.14 62.05
CA LEU A 15 -8.70 -17.18 61.66
C LEU A 15 -9.14 -16.47 60.37
N VAL A 16 -9.31 -15.16 60.43
CA VAL A 16 -9.30 -14.32 59.23
C VAL A 16 -7.87 -14.32 58.71
N VAL A 17 -7.59 -15.18 57.73
CA VAL A 17 -6.36 -15.11 56.93
C VAL A 17 -6.50 -13.86 56.06
N LEU A 18 -5.82 -12.78 56.46
CA LEU A 18 -5.48 -11.69 55.55
C LEU A 18 -4.62 -12.30 54.45
N LEU A 19 -5.25 -12.61 53.31
CA LEU A 19 -4.51 -12.89 52.07
C LEU A 19 -3.63 -11.66 51.82
N PRO A 20 -2.30 -11.82 51.69
CA PRO A 20 -1.49 -10.75 51.15
C PRO A 20 -2.11 -10.43 49.79
N GLY A 21 -2.54 -9.19 49.59
CA GLY A 21 -2.87 -8.72 48.26
C GLY A 21 -1.72 -9.13 47.36
N VAL A 22 -2.04 -9.84 46.28
CA VAL A 22 -1.09 -10.08 45.22
C VAL A 22 -0.72 -8.68 44.74
N ALA A 23 0.37 -8.14 45.27
CA ALA A 23 1.07 -7.06 44.63
C ALA A 23 1.38 -7.64 43.26
N ALA A 24 0.62 -7.22 42.26
CA ALA A 24 1.02 -7.38 40.88
C ALA A 24 2.47 -6.91 40.87
N ALA A 25 3.38 -7.84 40.64
CA ALA A 25 4.75 -7.47 40.34
C ALA A 25 4.60 -6.44 39.23
N GLN A 26 5.04 -5.21 39.51
CA GLN A 26 5.14 -4.17 38.52
C GLN A 26 6.18 -4.70 37.54
N THR A 27 5.69 -5.44 36.54
CA THR A 27 6.42 -5.67 35.30
C THR A 27 6.80 -4.29 34.79
N ASP A 28 7.91 -4.16 34.07
CA ASP A 28 8.18 -2.96 33.28
C ASP A 28 7.04 -2.82 32.25
N ASP A 29 5.90 -2.30 32.71
CA ASP A 29 4.60 -2.46 32.09
C ASP A 29 4.55 -1.63 30.82
N VAL A 30 4.17 -2.27 29.71
CA VAL A 30 3.93 -1.58 28.45
C VAL A 30 2.77 -0.61 28.66
N THR A 31 3.00 0.69 28.41
CA THR A 31 1.99 1.73 28.60
C THR A 31 1.69 2.51 27.34
N PHE A 32 0.52 3.15 27.30
CA PHE A 32 0.11 3.92 26.12
C PHE A 32 1.11 5.02 25.77
N HIS A 33 1.39 5.94 26.70
CA HIS A 33 2.22 7.12 26.40
C HIS A 33 3.67 6.77 26.05
N LYS A 34 4.27 5.82 26.76
CA LYS A 34 5.67 5.46 26.56
C LYS A 34 5.90 4.57 25.33
N ASP A 35 5.06 3.55 25.14
CA ASP A 35 5.38 2.44 24.23
C ASP A 35 4.45 2.36 23.01
N ILE A 36 3.17 2.74 23.15
CA ILE A 36 2.17 2.58 22.07
C ILE A 36 1.95 3.85 21.27
N GLU A 37 1.93 5.01 21.92
CA GLU A 37 1.73 6.31 21.28
C GLU A 37 2.76 6.59 20.17
N PRO A 38 4.07 6.29 20.34
CA PRO A 38 5.04 6.45 19.24
C PRO A 38 4.71 5.57 18.04
N ILE A 39 4.26 4.32 18.27
CA ILE A 39 3.85 3.39 17.20
C ILE A 39 2.62 3.95 16.47
N LEU A 40 1.61 4.40 17.21
CA LEU A 40 0.40 4.95 16.61
C LEU A 40 0.66 6.24 15.83
N GLN A 41 1.50 7.15 16.34
CA GLN A 41 1.87 8.39 15.65
C GLN A 41 2.51 8.09 14.29
N ARG A 42 3.46 7.15 14.24
CA ARG A 42 4.17 6.80 13.01
C ARG A 42 3.29 6.03 12.01
N SER A 43 2.57 5.02 12.49
CA SER A 43 1.99 3.99 11.62
C SER A 43 0.47 4.05 11.48
N CYS A 44 -0.26 4.74 12.37
CA CYS A 44 -1.72 4.66 12.41
C CYS A 44 -2.41 6.03 12.29
N GLN A 45 -1.90 7.07 12.93
CA GLN A 45 -2.60 8.35 13.08
C GLN A 45 -2.77 9.12 11.76
N VAL A 46 -1.94 8.83 10.74
CA VAL A 46 -2.12 9.35 9.37
C VAL A 46 -3.52 9.04 8.83
N CYS A 47 -4.09 7.86 9.15
CA CYS A 47 -5.44 7.46 8.76
C CYS A 47 -6.44 7.61 9.93
N HIS A 48 -5.99 7.30 11.15
CA HIS A 48 -6.81 7.27 12.38
C HIS A 48 -6.85 8.62 13.12
N ARG A 49 -7.40 9.63 12.46
CA ARG A 49 -7.62 10.97 13.02
C ARG A 49 -9.01 11.49 12.64
N PRO A 50 -9.53 12.52 13.32
CA PRO A 50 -10.86 13.05 13.01
C PRO A 50 -11.00 13.45 11.54
N ASN A 51 -12.19 13.22 10.96
CA ASN A 51 -12.55 13.57 9.58
C ASN A 51 -11.62 12.96 8.50
N ASN A 52 -11.19 11.72 8.72
CA ASN A 52 -10.29 11.00 7.84
C ASN A 52 -10.83 9.59 7.52
N MET A 53 -10.11 8.82 6.70
CA MET A 53 -10.51 7.52 6.15
C MET A 53 -10.91 6.49 7.22
N ALA A 54 -10.26 6.47 8.38
CA ALA A 54 -10.58 5.48 9.39
C ALA A 54 -11.83 5.86 10.22
N PRO A 55 -12.68 4.89 10.59
CA PRO A 55 -13.95 5.15 11.27
C PRO A 55 -13.79 5.59 12.74
N MET A 56 -12.56 5.59 13.26
CA MET A 56 -12.24 6.00 14.62
C MET A 56 -10.90 6.73 14.68
N SER A 57 -10.81 7.68 15.60
CA SER A 57 -9.56 8.36 15.91
C SER A 57 -8.72 7.58 16.91
N LEU A 58 -7.40 7.62 16.75
CA LEU A 58 -6.39 7.07 17.66
C LEU A 58 -5.39 8.16 18.10
N MET A 59 -5.83 9.43 18.11
CA MET A 59 -4.96 10.59 18.35
C MET A 59 -4.57 10.76 19.83
N ASN A 60 -5.35 10.19 20.75
CA ASN A 60 -5.06 10.23 22.19
C ASN A 60 -5.56 8.97 22.91
N TYR A 61 -5.16 8.82 24.17
CA TYR A 61 -5.51 7.65 24.97
C TYR A 61 -7.02 7.40 25.08
N GLN A 62 -7.82 8.45 25.29
CA GLN A 62 -9.26 8.32 25.50
C GLN A 62 -9.96 7.78 24.24
N GLU A 63 -9.50 8.21 23.07
CA GLU A 63 -10.00 7.74 21.77
C GLU A 63 -9.49 6.34 21.42
N THR A 64 -8.22 6.02 21.72
CA THR A 64 -7.60 4.72 21.41
C THR A 64 -8.08 3.59 22.31
N ARG A 65 -8.18 3.82 23.63
CA ARG A 65 -8.42 2.76 24.64
C ARG A 65 -9.66 1.89 24.35
N PRO A 66 -10.83 2.42 23.92
CA PRO A 66 -12.00 1.60 23.57
C PRO A 66 -11.72 0.56 22.48
N TRP A 67 -10.73 0.80 21.62
CA TRP A 67 -10.38 -0.05 20.49
C TRP A 67 -9.22 -0.99 20.75
N ALA A 68 -8.62 -1.01 21.94
CA ALA A 68 -7.40 -1.76 22.24
C ALA A 68 -7.45 -3.24 21.79
N ARG A 69 -8.57 -3.94 22.05
CA ARG A 69 -8.76 -5.33 21.61
C ARG A 69 -8.84 -5.46 20.08
N SER A 70 -9.54 -4.55 19.41
CA SER A 70 -9.65 -4.53 17.96
C SER A 70 -8.30 -4.22 17.30
N ILE A 71 -7.57 -3.23 17.82
CA ILE A 71 -6.22 -2.87 17.39
C ILE A 71 -5.32 -4.10 17.48
N ARG A 72 -5.27 -4.76 18.65
CA ARG A 72 -4.51 -6.01 18.83
C ARG A 72 -4.85 -7.05 17.78
N ASN A 73 -6.14 -7.35 17.58
CA ASN A 73 -6.55 -8.39 16.64
C ASN A 73 -6.11 -8.09 15.20
N LYS A 74 -6.21 -6.82 14.77
CA LYS A 74 -5.81 -6.40 13.42
C LYS A 74 -4.29 -6.37 13.24
N VAL A 75 -3.57 -5.89 14.24
CA VAL A 75 -2.10 -5.80 14.23
C VAL A 75 -1.46 -7.20 14.27
N VAL A 76 -1.95 -8.10 15.14
CA VAL A 76 -1.45 -9.49 15.20
C VAL A 76 -1.74 -10.25 13.90
N ALA A 77 -2.87 -9.98 13.25
CA ALA A 77 -3.20 -10.55 11.94
C ALA A 77 -2.45 -9.89 10.78
N ARG A 78 -1.63 -8.85 11.03
CA ARG A 78 -0.97 -8.02 10.00
C ARG A 78 -1.93 -7.42 8.96
N GLU A 79 -3.19 -7.22 9.35
CA GLU A 79 -4.18 -6.51 8.56
C GLU A 79 -4.04 -4.98 8.68
N MET A 80 -3.46 -4.52 9.80
CA MET A 80 -3.20 -3.11 10.07
C MET A 80 -1.79 -2.92 10.65
N PRO A 81 -1.09 -1.86 10.27
CA PRO A 81 -1.43 -0.96 9.16
C PRO A 81 -1.34 -1.70 7.81
N PRO A 82 -2.09 -1.25 6.79
CA PRO A 82 -2.12 -1.92 5.50
C PRO A 82 -0.77 -1.75 4.79
N TRP A 83 0.04 -2.80 4.82
CA TRP A 83 1.33 -2.87 4.13
C TRP A 83 1.48 -4.14 3.32
N HIS A 84 0.90 -5.26 3.77
CA HIS A 84 0.67 -6.48 2.98
C HIS A 84 1.89 -7.19 2.36
N VAL A 85 3.09 -6.59 2.35
CA VAL A 85 4.35 -7.27 2.01
C VAL A 85 4.56 -8.43 2.96
N ASP A 86 4.98 -9.56 2.41
CA ASP A 86 5.38 -10.72 3.19
C ASP A 86 6.75 -10.47 3.85
N PRO A 87 6.81 -10.40 5.20
CA PRO A 87 8.04 -10.02 5.90
C PRO A 87 9.15 -11.07 5.82
N ASN A 88 8.89 -12.23 5.20
CA ASN A 88 9.83 -13.34 5.13
C ASN A 88 10.35 -13.61 3.71
N VAL A 89 9.96 -12.78 2.72
CA VAL A 89 10.27 -13.03 1.31
C VAL A 89 10.83 -11.79 0.65
N GLY A 90 12.06 -11.90 0.13
CA GLY A 90 12.69 -10.85 -0.65
C GLY A 90 13.08 -9.62 0.16
N ILE A 91 13.17 -8.48 -0.52
CA ILE A 91 13.59 -7.20 0.06
C ILE A 91 12.54 -6.68 1.05
N GLN A 92 13.02 -6.12 2.16
CA GLN A 92 12.19 -5.58 3.25
C GLN A 92 12.38 -4.08 3.46
N GLU A 93 13.31 -3.46 2.72
CA GLU A 93 13.68 -2.06 2.87
C GLU A 93 12.96 -1.24 1.80
N PHE A 94 11.91 -0.55 2.25
CA PHE A 94 11.03 0.24 1.41
C PHE A 94 10.88 1.65 1.94
N LYS A 95 10.78 2.60 1.01
CA LYS A 95 10.45 3.98 1.31
C LYS A 95 9.05 4.06 1.89
N GLN A 96 8.91 4.86 2.97
CA GLN A 96 7.64 5.08 3.66
C GLN A 96 6.97 3.80 4.20
N ASP A 97 7.77 2.77 4.59
CA ASP A 97 7.24 1.58 5.24
C ASP A 97 6.52 1.95 6.55
N ARG A 98 5.20 1.72 6.57
CA ARG A 98 4.35 1.96 7.73
C ARG A 98 4.16 0.71 8.60
N SER A 99 4.67 -0.44 8.17
CA SER A 99 4.51 -1.73 8.82
C SER A 99 5.02 -1.74 10.26
N LEU A 100 4.60 -2.77 11.00
CA LEU A 100 5.03 -3.00 12.37
C LEU A 100 6.01 -4.17 12.42
N SER A 101 7.12 -3.94 13.10
CA SER A 101 8.05 -5.00 13.47
C SER A 101 7.36 -5.99 14.42
N GLN A 102 7.90 -7.21 14.52
CA GLN A 102 7.32 -8.19 15.44
C GLN A 102 7.35 -7.70 16.90
N ALA A 103 8.40 -7.00 17.30
CA ALA A 103 8.51 -6.41 18.63
C ALA A 103 7.39 -5.38 18.90
N GLU A 104 7.04 -4.55 17.92
CA GLU A 104 5.96 -3.57 18.05
C GLU A 104 4.59 -4.23 18.10
N ILE A 105 4.37 -5.29 17.30
CA ILE A 105 3.17 -6.12 17.37
C ILE A 105 3.02 -6.71 18.78
N ASP A 106 4.11 -7.23 19.34
CA ASP A 106 4.13 -7.83 20.68
C ASP A 106 3.85 -6.78 21.77
N LEU A 107 4.38 -5.56 21.64
CA LEU A 107 4.06 -4.43 22.53
C LEU A 107 2.57 -4.08 22.49
N VAL A 108 2.01 -3.91 21.30
CA VAL A 108 0.58 -3.60 21.11
C VAL A 108 -0.30 -4.70 21.72
N ALA A 109 0.07 -5.96 21.50
CA ALA A 109 -0.65 -7.10 22.06
C ALA A 109 -0.58 -7.13 23.59
N ALA A 110 0.62 -6.98 24.16
CA ALA A 110 0.84 -6.96 25.60
C ALA A 110 0.08 -5.82 26.28
N TRP A 111 0.12 -4.60 25.70
CA TRP A 111 -0.61 -3.45 26.19
C TRP A 111 -2.12 -3.69 26.22
N ALA A 112 -2.69 -4.22 25.13
CA ALA A 112 -4.10 -4.52 25.05
C ALA A 112 -4.53 -5.63 26.02
N ASP A 113 -3.71 -6.68 26.16
CA ASP A 113 -3.96 -7.82 27.06
C ASP A 113 -3.85 -7.42 28.54
N ALA A 114 -3.01 -6.44 28.87
CA ALA A 114 -2.90 -5.83 30.21
C ALA A 114 -4.05 -4.86 30.55
N GLY A 115 -5.05 -4.71 29.67
CA GLY A 115 -6.19 -3.81 29.89
C GLY A 115 -5.95 -2.36 29.46
N ALA A 116 -4.99 -2.13 28.56
CA ALA A 116 -4.64 -0.84 27.98
C ALA A 116 -4.25 0.22 29.03
N PRO A 117 -3.22 -0.01 29.86
CA PRO A 117 -2.75 0.96 30.84
C PRO A 117 -2.30 2.26 30.16
N ARG A 118 -2.67 3.41 30.75
CA ARG A 118 -2.37 4.73 30.19
C ARG A 118 -0.89 5.11 30.30
N GLY A 119 -0.25 4.77 31.41
CA GLY A 119 1.09 5.28 31.74
C GLY A 119 1.09 6.75 32.15
N ASN A 120 2.29 7.30 32.32
CA ASN A 120 2.50 8.69 32.69
C ASN A 120 2.47 9.59 31.43
N PRO A 121 1.59 10.62 31.37
CA PRO A 121 1.57 11.56 30.25
C PRO A 121 2.91 12.29 30.00
N ALA A 122 3.79 12.37 30.99
CA ALA A 122 5.13 12.95 30.81
C ALA A 122 6.07 12.08 29.97
N ASP A 123 5.74 10.80 29.76
CA ASP A 123 6.50 9.87 28.92
C ASP A 123 6.01 9.89 27.46
N ALA A 124 4.99 10.70 27.14
CA ALA A 124 4.44 10.79 25.80
C ALA A 124 5.48 11.36 24.81
N PRO A 125 5.55 10.82 23.58
CA PRO A 125 6.36 11.43 22.53
C PRO A 125 5.84 12.84 22.20
N PRO A 126 6.69 13.73 21.66
CA PRO A 126 6.24 14.98 21.09
C PRO A 126 5.10 14.75 20.09
N GLN A 127 4.11 15.64 20.07
CA GLN A 127 3.03 15.53 19.09
C GLN A 127 3.59 15.75 17.68
N VAL A 128 3.23 14.86 16.76
CA VAL A 128 3.55 14.99 15.34
C VAL A 128 2.49 15.86 14.68
N GLU A 129 2.92 16.90 13.97
CA GLU A 129 2.05 17.62 13.05
C GLU A 129 1.82 16.75 11.82
N LEU A 130 0.58 16.31 11.63
CA LEU A 130 0.19 15.51 10.48
C LEU A 130 -0.38 16.43 9.40
N PRO A 131 0.07 16.33 8.14
CA PRO A 131 -0.46 17.14 7.04
C PRO A 131 -1.94 16.85 6.82
N ASP A 132 -2.75 17.78 6.32
CA ASP A 132 -4.19 17.56 6.10
C ASP A 132 -4.48 16.28 5.30
N PHE A 133 -5.67 15.70 5.48
CA PHE A 133 -6.02 14.51 4.72
C PHE A 133 -6.17 14.85 3.23
N GLY A 134 -5.54 14.04 2.37
CA GLY A 134 -5.43 14.36 0.94
C GLY A 134 -4.47 15.51 0.65
N ALA A 135 -3.65 15.96 1.61
CA ALA A 135 -2.57 16.89 1.31
C ALA A 135 -1.58 16.29 0.31
N TRP A 136 -0.88 17.17 -0.40
CA TRP A 136 0.23 16.75 -1.24
C TRP A 136 1.35 16.16 -0.38
N GLU A 137 1.89 15.01 -0.79
CA GLU A 137 3.12 14.43 -0.25
C GLU A 137 4.37 14.98 -0.96
N ILE A 138 4.14 15.72 -2.04
CA ILE A 138 5.12 16.43 -2.87
C ILE A 138 4.80 17.94 -2.83
N GLU A 139 5.70 18.78 -3.33
CA GLU A 139 5.43 20.20 -3.58
C GLU A 139 5.35 20.39 -5.11
N PRO A 140 4.15 20.34 -5.72
CA PRO A 140 4.04 20.39 -7.17
C PRO A 140 4.42 21.76 -7.74
N ASP A 141 5.24 21.78 -8.80
CA ASP A 141 5.49 22.97 -9.61
C ASP A 141 4.30 23.26 -10.53
N VAL A 142 3.65 22.19 -11.01
CA VAL A 142 2.50 22.25 -11.91
C VAL A 142 1.37 21.40 -11.33
N ILE A 143 0.17 21.97 -11.33
CA ILE A 143 -1.06 21.27 -10.98
C ILE A 143 -2.00 21.33 -12.18
N VAL A 144 -2.35 20.18 -12.73
CA VAL A 144 -3.35 20.03 -13.78
C VAL A 144 -4.63 19.49 -13.14
N THR A 145 -5.74 20.17 -13.32
CA THR A 145 -7.00 19.80 -12.65
C THR A 145 -8.04 19.32 -13.66
N SER A 146 -8.70 18.21 -13.37
CA SER A 146 -9.80 17.70 -14.19
C SER A 146 -10.98 18.69 -14.26
N PRO A 147 -11.84 18.59 -15.28
CA PRO A 147 -13.18 19.15 -15.22
C PRO A 147 -13.96 18.53 -14.05
N PRO A 148 -14.93 19.24 -13.47
CA PRO A 148 -15.80 18.66 -12.45
C PRO A 148 -16.66 17.55 -13.05
N HIS A 149 -16.81 16.44 -12.32
CA HIS A 149 -17.70 15.34 -12.67
C HIS A 149 -18.73 15.14 -11.56
N THR A 150 -20.00 15.03 -11.92
CA THR A 150 -21.08 14.73 -10.96
C THR A 150 -21.34 13.24 -10.96
N VAL A 151 -20.97 12.57 -9.88
CA VAL A 151 -21.29 11.16 -9.64
C VAL A 151 -22.70 11.09 -9.06
N PRO A 152 -23.67 10.44 -9.75
CA PRO A 152 -25.02 10.28 -9.23
C PRO A 152 -25.03 9.48 -7.93
N ALA A 153 -26.07 9.69 -7.09
CA ALA A 153 -26.24 8.92 -5.86
C ALA A 153 -26.38 7.40 -6.12
N GLU A 154 -27.08 7.03 -7.18
CA GLU A 154 -27.32 5.64 -7.57
C GLU A 154 -27.12 5.47 -9.08
N ALA A 155 -26.01 4.83 -9.46
CA ALA A 155 -25.72 4.40 -10.82
C ALA A 155 -24.77 3.19 -10.79
N GLY A 156 -24.65 2.49 -11.92
CA GLY A 156 -23.53 1.60 -12.13
C GLY A 156 -22.21 2.38 -12.24
N ASP A 157 -21.10 1.66 -12.17
CA ASP A 157 -19.77 2.25 -12.35
C ASP A 157 -19.67 3.02 -13.67
N TRP A 158 -18.97 4.14 -13.62
CA TRP A 158 -18.73 4.99 -14.79
C TRP A 158 -17.25 5.00 -15.14
N TRP A 159 -16.96 4.78 -16.41
CA TRP A 159 -15.63 4.94 -16.99
C TRP A 159 -15.65 6.05 -18.02
N GLY A 160 -14.70 6.96 -17.93
CA GLY A 160 -14.59 8.02 -18.92
C GLY A 160 -13.37 8.91 -18.75
N ASP A 161 -13.06 9.59 -19.85
CA ASP A 161 -11.84 10.34 -20.01
C ASP A 161 -12.12 11.84 -20.08
N TYR A 162 -11.25 12.62 -19.45
CA TYR A 162 -11.14 14.05 -19.65
C TYR A 162 -9.74 14.40 -20.12
N ILE A 163 -9.64 15.13 -21.24
CA ILE A 163 -8.35 15.65 -21.72
C ILE A 163 -8.27 17.13 -21.38
N VAL A 164 -7.22 17.51 -20.66
CA VAL A 164 -6.97 18.85 -20.15
C VAL A 164 -5.62 19.34 -20.64
N ASP A 165 -5.50 20.63 -20.93
CA ASP A 165 -4.21 21.25 -21.22
C ASP A 165 -3.28 21.13 -20.01
N SER A 166 -2.02 20.72 -20.21
CA SER A 166 -1.07 20.56 -19.12
C SER A 166 -0.48 21.88 -18.62
N GLY A 167 -0.51 22.93 -19.45
CA GLY A 167 0.21 24.18 -19.21
C GLY A 167 1.74 24.07 -19.31
N ILE A 168 2.28 22.93 -19.75
CA ILE A 168 3.73 22.70 -19.87
C ILE A 168 4.13 22.87 -21.35
N PRO A 169 4.79 23.98 -21.75
CA PRO A 169 4.98 24.32 -23.17
C PRO A 169 6.20 23.65 -23.82
N SER A 170 7.15 23.15 -23.03
CA SER A 170 8.43 22.58 -23.49
C SER A 170 8.69 21.26 -22.77
N ASP A 171 9.56 20.43 -23.34
CA ASP A 171 9.94 19.16 -22.73
C ASP A 171 10.53 19.38 -21.33
N ARG A 172 10.04 18.61 -20.37
CA ARG A 172 10.49 18.65 -18.97
C ARG A 172 10.58 17.25 -18.40
N TYR A 173 11.59 16.99 -17.60
CA TYR A 173 11.66 15.75 -16.84
C TYR A 173 10.90 15.90 -15.52
N ILE A 174 10.23 14.83 -15.13
CA ILE A 174 9.46 14.76 -13.90
C ILE A 174 10.29 14.05 -12.82
N GLN A 175 10.32 14.63 -11.62
CA GLN A 175 10.96 14.09 -10.41
C GLN A 175 9.98 13.35 -9.50
N ALA A 176 8.74 13.83 -9.43
CA ALA A 176 7.70 13.19 -8.66
C ALA A 176 6.31 13.49 -9.23
N ILE A 177 5.38 12.56 -9.04
CA ILE A 177 3.99 12.67 -9.50
C ILE A 177 3.05 12.23 -8.39
N GLN A 178 1.96 12.97 -8.22
CA GLN A 178 0.86 12.54 -7.37
C GLN A 178 -0.47 12.91 -8.03
N THR A 179 -1.42 11.98 -8.04
CA THR A 179 -2.82 12.28 -8.36
C THR A 179 -3.59 12.38 -7.04
N ARG A 180 -4.30 13.49 -6.86
CA ARG A 180 -5.14 13.76 -5.70
C ARG A 180 -6.60 13.78 -6.14
N ALA A 181 -7.30 12.71 -5.82
CA ALA A 181 -8.75 12.63 -6.00
C ALA A 181 -9.48 13.67 -5.15
N GLY A 182 -10.52 14.29 -5.71
CA GLY A 182 -11.30 15.33 -5.04
C GLY A 182 -12.17 14.78 -3.92
N ASP A 183 -12.88 13.69 -4.18
CA ASP A 183 -13.62 12.92 -3.18
C ASP A 183 -13.29 11.42 -3.31
N LEU A 184 -12.48 10.96 -2.36
CA LEU A 184 -11.97 9.58 -2.30
C LEU A 184 -13.06 8.53 -2.10
N ARG A 185 -14.29 8.93 -1.77
CA ARG A 185 -15.41 8.00 -1.60
C ARG A 185 -15.98 7.55 -2.94
N VAL A 186 -15.89 8.39 -3.98
CA VAL A 186 -16.45 8.11 -5.31
C VAL A 186 -15.40 7.80 -6.36
N VAL A 187 -14.17 8.36 -6.25
CA VAL A 187 -13.06 8.01 -7.14
C VAL A 187 -12.50 6.65 -6.72
N HIS A 188 -12.83 5.63 -7.50
CA HIS A 188 -12.30 4.29 -7.27
C HIS A 188 -10.87 4.21 -7.80
N HIS A 189 -10.66 4.49 -9.09
CA HIS A 189 -9.34 4.65 -9.71
C HIS A 189 -9.33 5.90 -10.63
N ALA A 190 -8.17 6.52 -10.80
CA ALA A 190 -7.94 7.58 -11.78
C ALA A 190 -6.55 7.41 -12.40
N LEU A 191 -6.48 7.09 -13.69
CA LEU A 191 -5.23 6.97 -14.42
C LEU A 191 -4.94 8.27 -15.16
N THR A 192 -3.69 8.70 -15.14
CA THR A 192 -3.24 9.91 -15.84
C THR A 192 -2.21 9.57 -16.89
N TYR A 193 -2.38 10.17 -18.07
CA TYR A 193 -1.51 9.98 -19.21
C TYR A 193 -1.14 11.32 -19.83
N ALA A 194 0.09 11.45 -20.33
CA ALA A 194 0.46 12.50 -21.25
C ALA A 194 0.06 12.08 -22.66
N VAL A 195 -0.74 12.93 -23.31
CA VAL A 195 -1.26 12.76 -24.66
C VAL A 195 -0.52 13.71 -25.58
N THR A 196 0.33 13.16 -26.44
CA THR A 196 1.16 13.90 -27.40
C THR A 196 0.43 14.14 -28.72
N ASP A 197 -0.54 13.30 -29.06
CA ASP A 197 -1.48 13.48 -30.17
C ASP A 197 -2.91 13.68 -29.64
N PRO A 198 -3.36 14.91 -29.42
CA PRO A 198 -4.69 15.18 -28.88
C PRO A 198 -5.83 14.92 -29.89
N ASP A 199 -5.52 14.66 -31.16
CA ASP A 199 -6.50 14.35 -32.20
C ASP A 199 -6.71 12.82 -32.34
N ALA A 200 -5.91 12.00 -31.62
CA ALA A 200 -6.10 10.57 -31.54
C ALA A 200 -7.48 10.22 -30.91
N PRO A 201 -8.18 9.18 -31.40
CA PRO A 201 -9.42 8.72 -30.77
C PRO A 201 -9.21 8.38 -29.29
N LEU A 202 -10.14 8.75 -28.41
CA LEU A 202 -10.03 8.45 -26.96
C LEU A 202 -9.91 6.94 -26.65
N ASN A 203 -10.42 6.09 -27.54
CA ASN A 203 -10.30 4.64 -27.43
C ASN A 203 -8.98 4.08 -28.01
N ASP A 204 -8.12 4.93 -28.58
CA ASP A 204 -6.78 4.61 -29.06
C ASP A 204 -5.75 5.36 -28.21
N SER A 205 -5.37 4.73 -27.10
CA SER A 205 -4.35 5.23 -26.17
C SER A 205 -2.99 4.58 -26.37
N SER A 206 -2.75 3.99 -27.55
CA SER A 206 -1.53 3.23 -27.83
C SER A 206 -0.25 4.07 -27.74
N ASN A 207 -0.34 5.39 -27.91
CA ASN A 207 0.77 6.35 -27.83
C ASN A 207 0.78 7.19 -26.55
N ASP A 208 -0.19 7.00 -25.67
CA ASP A 208 -0.27 7.74 -24.42
C ASP A 208 0.85 7.32 -23.47
N PHE A 209 1.56 8.31 -22.91
CA PHE A 209 2.59 8.05 -21.93
C PHE A 209 1.97 8.02 -20.52
N PHE A 210 1.94 6.85 -19.89
CA PHE A 210 1.44 6.71 -18.52
C PHE A 210 2.25 7.55 -17.52
N LEU A 211 1.57 8.43 -16.79
CA LEU A 211 2.16 9.28 -15.77
C LEU A 211 2.05 8.60 -14.41
N ASN A 212 0.81 8.40 -13.95
CA ASN A 212 0.48 7.89 -12.62
C ASN A 212 -0.93 7.30 -12.60
N GLU A 213 -1.13 6.27 -11.78
CA GLU A 213 -2.46 5.75 -11.40
C GLU A 213 -2.70 6.19 -9.96
N TYR A 214 -3.87 6.76 -9.67
CA TYR A 214 -4.44 6.81 -8.34
C TYR A 214 -5.40 5.64 -8.16
N ALA A 215 -5.26 4.98 -7.01
CA ALA A 215 -6.20 4.02 -6.47
C ALA A 215 -6.15 4.15 -4.94
N VAL A 216 -7.14 3.59 -4.25
CA VAL A 216 -7.26 3.76 -2.79
C VAL A 216 -5.97 3.30 -2.08
N GLY A 217 -5.43 4.19 -1.25
CA GLY A 217 -4.23 3.93 -0.45
C GLY A 217 -2.89 4.18 -1.15
N LYS A 218 -2.88 4.64 -2.40
CA LYS A 218 -1.65 4.97 -3.12
C LYS A 218 -1.01 6.28 -2.62
N ASN A 219 0.30 6.24 -2.38
CA ASN A 219 1.14 7.40 -2.05
C ASN A 219 1.61 8.13 -3.34
N ALA A 220 2.37 9.22 -3.19
CA ALA A 220 3.04 9.85 -4.33
C ALA A 220 4.15 8.97 -4.93
N ASP A 221 4.29 9.01 -6.26
CA ASP A 221 5.40 8.38 -6.96
C ASP A 221 6.61 9.34 -6.91
N LYS A 222 7.49 9.17 -5.92
CA LYS A 222 8.75 9.92 -5.80
C LYS A 222 9.89 9.13 -6.43
N TYR A 223 10.55 9.70 -7.43
CA TYR A 223 11.60 9.01 -8.15
C TYR A 223 12.94 9.14 -7.41
N PRO A 224 13.85 8.15 -7.52
CA PRO A 224 15.21 8.28 -7.00
C PRO A 224 15.91 9.52 -7.56
N ASP A 225 16.82 10.09 -6.77
CA ASP A 225 17.60 11.26 -7.16
C ASP A 225 18.35 11.00 -8.48
N GLY A 226 18.40 12.01 -9.35
CA GLY A 226 19.03 11.90 -10.67
C GLY A 226 18.25 11.06 -11.67
N THR A 227 17.04 10.57 -11.33
CA THR A 227 16.17 9.86 -12.28
C THR A 227 14.94 10.69 -12.65
N GLY A 228 14.35 10.43 -13.81
CA GLY A 228 13.11 11.10 -14.19
C GLY A 228 12.41 10.54 -15.42
N LYS A 229 11.11 10.85 -15.54
CA LYS A 229 10.29 10.56 -16.74
C LYS A 229 10.21 11.80 -17.61
N ILE A 230 10.35 11.66 -18.93
CA ILE A 230 10.13 12.78 -19.84
C ILE A 230 8.64 13.08 -19.97
N PHE A 231 8.28 14.36 -19.87
CA PHE A 231 7.00 14.91 -20.27
C PHE A 231 7.24 15.78 -21.50
N GLU A 232 6.70 15.39 -22.64
CA GLU A 232 6.84 16.15 -23.88
C GLU A 232 6.04 17.45 -23.80
N GLY A 233 6.68 18.55 -24.18
CA GLY A 233 6.07 19.89 -24.18
C GLY A 233 4.85 19.97 -25.09
N GLY A 234 3.83 20.67 -24.63
CA GLY A 234 2.55 20.80 -25.33
C GLY A 234 1.64 19.59 -25.22
N SER A 235 2.08 18.50 -24.56
CA SER A 235 1.21 17.35 -24.27
C SER A 235 0.03 17.78 -23.40
N ARG A 236 -1.13 17.18 -23.65
CA ARG A 236 -2.29 17.28 -22.76
C ARG A 236 -2.24 16.19 -21.70
N VAL A 237 -2.99 16.36 -20.62
CA VAL A 237 -3.20 15.31 -19.62
C VAL A 237 -4.57 14.68 -19.83
N ARG A 238 -4.59 13.37 -20.06
CA ARG A 238 -5.82 12.58 -20.01
C ARG A 238 -6.00 12.00 -18.61
N PHE A 239 -7.12 12.34 -17.99
CA PHE A 239 -7.61 11.72 -16.76
C PHE A 239 -8.63 10.65 -17.15
N SER A 240 -8.30 9.38 -16.94
CA SER A 240 -9.19 8.25 -17.14
C SER A 240 -9.73 7.80 -15.79
N PHE A 241 -11.01 8.05 -15.55
CA PHE A 241 -11.65 7.78 -14.28
C PHE A 241 -12.42 6.47 -14.29
N HIS A 242 -12.47 5.86 -13.12
CA HIS A 242 -13.45 4.88 -12.72
C HIS A 242 -14.16 5.40 -11.46
N TYR A 243 -15.42 5.81 -11.60
CA TYR A 243 -16.25 6.29 -10.49
C TYR A 243 -17.23 5.21 -10.03
N HIS A 244 -17.47 5.18 -8.70
CA HIS A 244 -18.49 4.36 -8.07
C HIS A 244 -19.49 5.23 -7.29
N SER A 245 -20.78 4.90 -7.37
CA SER A 245 -21.84 5.64 -6.68
C SER A 245 -21.96 5.18 -5.22
N ILE A 246 -22.17 6.10 -4.28
CA ILE A 246 -22.15 5.80 -2.82
C ILE A 246 -23.49 6.05 -2.09
N GLY A 247 -24.58 6.23 -2.82
CA GLY A 247 -25.89 6.55 -2.24
C GLY A 247 -26.11 8.04 -1.97
N GLU A 248 -25.14 8.89 -2.30
CA GLU A 248 -25.27 10.35 -2.30
C GLU A 248 -24.61 10.94 -3.55
N GLU A 249 -25.16 12.06 -4.05
CA GLU A 249 -24.60 12.76 -5.19
C GLU A 249 -23.36 13.54 -4.75
N VAL A 250 -22.25 13.36 -5.48
CA VAL A 250 -20.97 13.99 -5.18
C VAL A 250 -20.41 14.63 -6.45
N VAL A 251 -19.82 15.81 -6.31
CA VAL A 251 -19.05 16.44 -7.40
C VAL A 251 -17.57 16.24 -7.12
N ASP A 252 -16.91 15.44 -7.95
CA ASP A 252 -15.46 15.24 -7.90
C ASP A 252 -14.75 16.27 -8.78
N ARG A 253 -13.56 16.67 -8.33
CA ARG A 253 -12.56 17.33 -9.15
C ARG A 253 -11.18 16.88 -8.70
N THR A 254 -10.48 16.16 -9.58
CA THR A 254 -9.20 15.53 -9.27
C THR A 254 -8.04 16.34 -9.83
N ASP A 255 -6.97 16.45 -9.04
CA ASP A 255 -5.73 17.16 -9.40
C ASP A 255 -4.61 16.17 -9.72
N LEU A 256 -3.77 16.50 -10.71
CA LEU A 256 -2.48 15.89 -10.97
C LEU A 256 -1.39 16.90 -10.64
N GLY A 257 -0.55 16.59 -9.65
CA GLY A 257 0.62 17.37 -9.27
C GLY A 257 1.90 16.78 -9.88
N LEU A 258 2.73 17.64 -10.47
CA LEU A 258 4.02 17.29 -11.06
C LEU A 258 5.13 18.14 -10.43
N VAL A 259 6.20 17.48 -9.99
CA VAL A 259 7.48 18.13 -9.64
C VAL A 259 8.42 17.96 -10.83
N LEU A 260 8.95 19.05 -11.37
CA LEU A 260 9.68 19.07 -12.63
C LEU A 260 11.15 19.48 -12.42
N TYR A 261 12.07 18.76 -13.04
CA TYR A 261 13.45 19.24 -13.21
C TYR A 261 13.46 20.60 -13.90
N PRO A 262 14.39 21.52 -13.60
CA PRO A 262 14.56 22.78 -14.31
C PRO A 262 14.57 22.63 -15.84
N GLU A 263 14.15 23.66 -16.56
CA GLU A 263 14.10 23.62 -18.03
C GLU A 263 15.49 23.36 -18.63
N GLY A 264 15.59 22.36 -19.51
CA GLY A 264 16.84 21.94 -20.15
C GLY A 264 17.74 21.04 -19.28
N GLU A 265 17.38 20.81 -18.02
CA GLU A 265 18.08 19.84 -17.17
C GLU A 265 17.61 18.43 -17.51
N VAL A 266 18.58 17.53 -17.69
CA VAL A 266 18.35 16.11 -18.02
C VAL A 266 18.79 15.28 -16.83
N PRO A 267 17.94 14.37 -16.31
CA PRO A 267 18.35 13.46 -15.25
C PRO A 267 19.47 12.54 -15.73
N ASP A 268 20.29 12.05 -14.80
CA ASP A 268 21.33 11.06 -15.07
C ASP A 268 20.74 9.78 -15.69
N LYS A 269 19.50 9.43 -15.30
CA LYS A 269 18.79 8.25 -15.78
C LYS A 269 17.34 8.53 -16.15
N ILE A 270 16.88 7.86 -17.21
CA ILE A 270 15.46 7.79 -17.54
C ILE A 270 14.80 6.72 -16.67
N LEU A 271 13.74 7.11 -15.97
CA LEU A 271 12.90 6.19 -15.23
C LEU A 271 11.79 5.66 -16.13
N TYR A 272 11.62 4.35 -16.15
CA TYR A 272 10.50 3.67 -16.78
C TYR A 272 9.52 3.19 -15.70
N SER A 273 8.23 3.18 -16.05
CA SER A 273 7.19 2.55 -15.24
C SER A 273 6.11 2.03 -16.18
N ARG A 274 5.88 0.71 -16.16
CA ARG A 274 5.02 0.01 -17.11
C ARG A 274 4.28 -1.14 -16.44
N GLN A 275 3.14 -1.52 -17.02
CA GLN A 275 2.49 -2.80 -16.73
C GLN A 275 3.33 -3.91 -17.37
N LEU A 276 3.94 -4.76 -16.56
CA LEU A 276 4.76 -5.88 -17.00
C LEU A 276 4.27 -7.18 -16.39
N GLY A 277 4.67 -8.29 -17.01
CA GLY A 277 4.35 -9.63 -16.52
C GLY A 277 2.85 -9.92 -16.54
N GLN A 278 2.15 -9.44 -17.58
CA GLN A 278 0.75 -9.79 -17.75
C GLN A 278 0.64 -11.29 -18.04
N ALA A 279 -0.16 -12.00 -17.24
CA ALA A 279 -0.53 -13.36 -17.58
C ALA A 279 -1.42 -13.35 -18.83
N GLY A 280 -1.38 -14.41 -19.64
CA GLY A 280 -2.20 -14.52 -20.86
C GLY A 280 -3.70 -14.59 -20.55
N GLU A 281 -4.32 -15.73 -20.82
CA GLU A 281 -5.72 -15.93 -20.45
C GLU A 281 -5.83 -16.21 -18.94
N LEU A 282 -6.66 -15.44 -18.23
CA LEU A 282 -7.02 -15.71 -16.85
C LEU A 282 -8.20 -16.67 -16.81
N ASP A 283 -7.91 -17.92 -16.43
CA ASP A 283 -8.91 -18.94 -16.14
C ASP A 283 -9.02 -19.12 -14.62
N ILE A 284 -10.15 -18.72 -14.03
CA ILE A 284 -10.40 -18.74 -12.59
C ILE A 284 -11.71 -19.51 -12.32
N PRO A 285 -11.66 -20.85 -12.27
CA PRO A 285 -12.85 -21.67 -12.03
C PRO A 285 -13.50 -21.38 -10.67
N ALA A 286 -14.81 -21.56 -10.62
CA ALA A 286 -15.61 -21.49 -9.41
C ALA A 286 -15.06 -22.38 -8.30
N GLY A 287 -15.00 -21.86 -7.07
CA GLY A 287 -14.60 -22.60 -5.87
C GLY A 287 -13.11 -22.95 -5.79
N GLN A 288 -12.23 -22.33 -6.57
CA GLN A 288 -10.80 -22.67 -6.64
C GLN A 288 -9.88 -21.49 -6.37
N VAL A 289 -8.68 -21.81 -5.88
CA VAL A 289 -7.53 -20.90 -5.88
C VAL A 289 -6.66 -21.26 -7.07
N THR A 290 -6.39 -20.29 -7.94
CA THR A 290 -5.57 -20.48 -9.15
C THR A 290 -4.32 -19.61 -9.13
N ARG A 291 -3.29 -20.07 -9.83
CA ARG A 291 -2.04 -19.35 -10.07
C ARG A 291 -1.94 -19.01 -11.55
N HIS A 292 -1.50 -17.79 -11.85
CA HIS A 292 -1.19 -17.34 -13.20
C HIS A 292 0.21 -16.71 -13.21
N ASP A 293 0.96 -17.02 -14.27
CA ASP A 293 2.36 -16.65 -14.40
C ASP A 293 2.55 -15.78 -15.64
N GLY A 294 3.02 -14.55 -15.44
CA GLY A 294 3.33 -13.61 -16.51
C GLY A 294 4.82 -13.26 -16.54
N TYR A 295 5.34 -12.98 -17.74
CA TYR A 295 6.77 -12.79 -17.95
C TYR A 295 7.07 -11.52 -18.76
N ALA A 296 8.15 -10.83 -18.42
CA ALA A 296 8.74 -9.77 -19.22
C ALA A 296 10.27 -9.95 -19.29
N THR A 297 10.89 -9.64 -20.43
CA THR A 297 12.35 -9.75 -20.57
C THR A 297 12.97 -8.36 -20.44
N MET A 298 13.96 -8.22 -19.55
CA MET A 298 14.77 -7.03 -19.43
C MET A 298 15.98 -7.15 -20.35
N TYR A 299 16.07 -6.30 -21.36
CA TYR A 299 17.09 -6.42 -22.41
C TYR A 299 18.41 -5.74 -22.06
N LEU A 300 18.40 -4.84 -21.07
CA LEU A 300 19.55 -4.12 -20.56
C LEU A 300 19.74 -4.48 -19.08
N PRO A 301 20.95 -4.28 -18.53
CA PRO A 301 21.12 -4.29 -17.08
C PRO A 301 20.33 -3.12 -16.47
N GLY A 302 19.90 -3.25 -15.23
CA GLY A 302 19.09 -2.19 -14.61
C GLY A 302 18.85 -2.37 -13.12
N LYS A 303 18.19 -1.37 -12.53
CA LYS A 303 17.73 -1.37 -11.14
C LYS A 303 16.23 -1.21 -11.07
N LEU A 304 15.56 -2.09 -10.33
CA LEU A 304 14.14 -1.96 -10.02
C LEU A 304 13.96 -0.95 -8.89
N THR A 305 13.12 0.05 -9.11
CA THR A 305 12.87 1.11 -8.12
C THR A 305 11.56 0.93 -7.38
N GLY A 306 10.60 0.21 -7.98
CA GLY A 306 9.35 -0.09 -7.30
C GLY A 306 8.53 -1.20 -7.96
N PHE A 307 7.66 -1.80 -7.15
CA PHE A 307 6.71 -2.82 -7.53
C PHE A 307 5.33 -2.46 -6.96
N GLN A 308 4.30 -2.42 -7.79
CA GLN A 308 2.91 -2.33 -7.33
C GLN A 308 2.13 -3.51 -7.92
N PRO A 309 1.60 -4.41 -7.08
CA PRO A 309 0.76 -5.49 -7.57
C PRO A 309 -0.59 -4.97 -8.04
N HIS A 310 -1.12 -5.56 -9.11
CA HIS A 310 -2.41 -5.17 -9.66
C HIS A 310 -3.25 -6.39 -10.06
N MET A 311 -4.36 -6.57 -9.35
CA MET A 311 -5.41 -7.58 -9.54
C MET A 311 -6.76 -6.97 -9.10
N HIS A 312 -7.88 -7.64 -9.36
CA HIS A 312 -9.19 -7.21 -8.87
C HIS A 312 -9.61 -7.98 -7.60
N PHE A 313 -10.92 -8.11 -7.36
CA PHE A 313 -11.47 -8.58 -6.08
C PHE A 313 -11.05 -10.00 -5.69
N LEU A 314 -10.76 -10.88 -6.63
CA LEU A 314 -10.30 -12.25 -6.36
C LEU A 314 -8.79 -12.31 -6.14
N GLY A 315 -8.04 -11.25 -6.45
CA GLY A 315 -6.62 -11.14 -6.15
C GLY A 315 -6.32 -11.45 -4.68
N LYS A 316 -5.34 -12.32 -4.44
CA LYS A 316 -4.98 -12.78 -3.08
C LYS A 316 -3.51 -12.63 -2.76
N ARG A 317 -2.65 -12.85 -3.75
CA ARG A 317 -1.20 -12.71 -3.59
C ARG A 317 -0.55 -12.45 -4.94
N GLN A 318 0.42 -11.55 -4.98
CA GLN A 318 1.28 -11.38 -6.14
C GLN A 318 2.73 -11.27 -5.73
N CYS A 319 3.61 -11.92 -6.48
CA CYS A 319 5.05 -11.90 -6.26
C CYS A 319 5.81 -11.52 -7.53
N LEU A 320 6.99 -10.94 -7.36
CA LEU A 320 7.93 -10.61 -8.41
C LEU A 320 9.22 -11.43 -8.25
N GLU A 321 9.46 -12.33 -9.19
CA GLU A 321 10.69 -13.13 -9.29
C GLU A 321 11.57 -12.60 -10.41
N LEU A 322 12.89 -12.60 -10.19
CA LEU A 322 13.89 -12.43 -11.23
C LEU A 322 14.43 -13.81 -11.61
N ILE A 323 14.38 -14.14 -12.89
CA ILE A 323 15.02 -15.33 -13.47
C ILE A 323 16.22 -14.85 -14.28
N TYR A 324 17.41 -15.10 -13.75
CA TYR A 324 18.66 -14.63 -14.33
C TYR A 324 19.07 -15.46 -15.57
N PRO A 325 19.90 -14.91 -16.48
CA PRO A 325 20.38 -15.63 -17.67
C PRO A 325 21.11 -16.95 -17.36
N ASN A 326 21.70 -17.07 -16.17
CA ASN A 326 22.36 -18.28 -15.67
C ASN A 326 21.37 -19.33 -15.10
N SER A 327 20.06 -19.11 -15.24
CA SER A 327 18.97 -19.95 -14.71
C SER A 327 18.83 -19.99 -13.18
N THR A 328 19.53 -19.13 -12.45
CA THR A 328 19.23 -18.89 -11.02
C THR A 328 18.03 -17.96 -10.89
N THR A 329 17.32 -18.04 -9.77
CA THR A 329 16.17 -17.16 -9.51
C THR A 329 16.28 -16.47 -8.17
N GLU A 330 15.64 -15.32 -8.06
CA GLU A 330 15.53 -14.52 -6.84
C GLU A 330 14.11 -14.03 -6.67
N MET A 331 13.50 -14.33 -5.52
CA MET A 331 12.23 -13.74 -5.13
C MET A 331 12.46 -12.36 -4.55
N VAL A 332 12.20 -11.33 -5.35
CA VAL A 332 12.44 -9.93 -4.99
C VAL A 332 11.41 -9.41 -3.99
N SER A 333 10.12 -9.72 -4.20
CA SER A 333 9.04 -9.26 -3.34
C SER A 333 7.80 -10.12 -3.49
N CYS A 334 7.02 -10.22 -2.42
CA CYS A 334 5.71 -10.86 -2.41
C CYS A 334 4.73 -10.06 -1.54
N VAL A 335 3.51 -9.91 -2.02
CA VAL A 335 2.46 -9.11 -1.37
C VAL A 335 1.21 -9.95 -1.24
N ASN A 336 0.66 -10.05 -0.02
CA ASN A 336 -0.68 -10.59 0.24
C ASN A 336 -1.72 -9.54 -0.14
N PHE A 337 -2.03 -9.47 -1.43
CA PHE A 337 -2.85 -8.43 -2.04
C PHE A 337 -4.21 -8.26 -1.36
N ASP A 338 -4.57 -7.01 -1.10
CA ASP A 338 -5.91 -6.59 -0.72
C ASP A 338 -6.35 -5.52 -1.72
N PHE A 339 -7.48 -5.77 -2.38
CA PHE A 339 -8.01 -4.89 -3.41
C PHE A 339 -8.27 -3.45 -2.93
N ASN A 340 -8.49 -3.24 -1.63
CA ASN A 340 -8.70 -1.89 -1.10
C ASN A 340 -7.40 -1.09 -0.97
N TRP A 341 -6.23 -1.70 -1.22
CA TRP A 341 -4.90 -1.13 -0.98
C TRP A 341 -3.96 -1.35 -2.17
N HIS A 342 -4.01 -0.43 -3.12
CA HIS A 342 -3.15 -0.43 -4.32
C HIS A 342 -1.82 0.29 -4.04
N ILE A 343 -1.05 -0.24 -3.09
CA ILE A 343 0.18 0.37 -2.59
C ILE A 343 1.32 0.15 -3.60
N VAL A 344 2.09 1.22 -3.85
CA VAL A 344 3.38 1.12 -4.54
C VAL A 344 4.48 0.86 -3.51
N TYR A 345 5.20 -0.25 -3.68
CA TYR A 345 6.35 -0.61 -2.86
C TYR A 345 7.62 -0.08 -3.54
N ASN A 346 8.00 1.16 -3.21
CA ASN A 346 9.25 1.76 -3.66
C ASN A 346 10.39 1.27 -2.76
N TYR A 347 11.43 0.67 -3.35
CA TYR A 347 12.58 0.18 -2.59
C TYR A 347 13.44 1.35 -2.10
N GLU A 348 14.10 1.18 -0.95
CA GLU A 348 15.20 2.06 -0.55
C GLU A 348 16.35 1.98 -1.57
N ASP A 349 17.08 3.08 -1.78
CA ASP A 349 17.99 3.22 -2.93
C ASP A 349 19.16 2.21 -2.92
N ASP A 350 19.59 1.80 -1.73
CA ASP A 350 20.60 0.76 -1.47
C ASP A 350 20.04 -0.66 -1.51
N ALA A 351 18.73 -0.83 -1.32
CA ALA A 351 18.03 -2.11 -1.35
C ALA A 351 17.43 -2.46 -2.73
N GLN A 352 17.45 -1.53 -3.70
CA GLN A 352 16.92 -1.76 -5.05
C GLN A 352 17.50 -3.04 -5.69
N PRO A 353 16.68 -3.95 -6.24
CA PRO A 353 17.17 -5.11 -7.00
C PRO A 353 17.96 -4.66 -8.23
N VAL A 354 19.14 -5.25 -8.43
CA VAL A 354 19.99 -5.03 -9.62
C VAL A 354 19.98 -6.31 -10.44
N TYR A 355 19.86 -6.19 -11.75
CA TYR A 355 19.85 -7.35 -12.64
C TYR A 355 20.67 -7.12 -13.91
N PRO A 356 21.27 -8.17 -14.48
CA PRO A 356 21.94 -8.11 -15.78
C PRO A 356 20.94 -8.14 -16.94
N ALA A 357 21.42 -7.74 -18.12
CA ALA A 357 20.71 -7.93 -19.38
C ALA A 357 20.29 -9.39 -19.60
N GLY A 358 19.10 -9.60 -20.14
CA GLY A 358 18.51 -10.92 -20.40
C GLY A 358 17.75 -11.53 -19.22
N THR A 359 17.69 -10.84 -18.07
CA THR A 359 16.88 -11.25 -16.92
C THR A 359 15.40 -11.25 -17.29
N LYS A 360 14.66 -12.29 -16.89
CA LYS A 360 13.21 -12.34 -17.03
C LYS A 360 12.57 -11.94 -15.72
N LEU A 361 11.72 -10.91 -15.74
CA LEU A 361 10.75 -10.67 -14.67
C LEU A 361 9.67 -11.74 -14.78
N HIS A 362 9.30 -12.31 -13.64
CA HIS A 362 8.25 -13.30 -13.52
C HIS A 362 7.27 -12.85 -12.44
N VAL A 363 6.09 -12.41 -12.88
CA VAL A 363 5.00 -11.96 -12.02
C VAL A 363 4.08 -13.16 -11.76
N ILE A 364 4.03 -13.58 -10.50
CA ILE A 364 3.26 -14.74 -10.05
C ILE A 364 2.03 -14.23 -9.34
N SER A 365 0.85 -14.43 -9.92
CA SER A 365 -0.43 -13.94 -9.38
C SER A 365 -1.28 -15.10 -8.90
N TYR A 366 -1.94 -14.93 -7.75
CA TYR A 366 -2.87 -15.89 -7.17
C TYR A 366 -4.24 -15.26 -7.00
N HIS A 367 -5.26 -15.94 -7.52
CA HIS A 367 -6.67 -15.55 -7.37
C HIS A 367 -7.42 -16.58 -6.53
N ASP A 368 -8.32 -16.13 -5.67
CA ASP A 368 -9.12 -16.96 -4.78
C ASP A 368 -10.61 -16.81 -5.09
N ASN A 369 -11.11 -17.70 -5.94
CA ASN A 369 -12.53 -17.77 -6.30
C ASN A 369 -13.28 -18.75 -5.38
N THR A 370 -12.93 -18.83 -4.10
CA THR A 370 -13.66 -19.65 -3.12
C THR A 370 -14.70 -18.83 -2.35
N GLU A 371 -15.70 -19.50 -1.76
CA GLU A 371 -16.70 -18.87 -0.87
C GLU A 371 -16.07 -18.23 0.38
N SER A 372 -14.86 -18.65 0.74
CA SER A 372 -14.16 -18.15 1.93
C SER A 372 -13.48 -16.80 1.71
N HIS A 373 -13.27 -16.41 0.44
CA HIS A 373 -12.66 -15.15 0.10
C HIS A 373 -13.66 -14.02 0.29
N ARG A 374 -13.38 -13.10 1.22
CA ARG A 374 -14.32 -12.04 1.62
C ARG A 374 -14.67 -11.09 0.46
N GLY A 375 -13.77 -10.91 -0.49
CA GLY A 375 -13.99 -10.07 -1.68
C GLY A 375 -14.81 -10.76 -2.78
N ASN A 376 -15.06 -12.07 -2.68
CA ASN A 376 -15.76 -12.81 -3.71
C ASN A 376 -17.28 -12.65 -3.57
N VAL A 377 -17.90 -12.02 -4.57
CA VAL A 377 -19.35 -11.78 -4.63
C VAL A 377 -20.12 -12.93 -5.27
N ASP A 378 -19.46 -13.86 -5.97
CA ASP A 378 -20.09 -14.96 -6.70
C ASP A 378 -19.14 -16.15 -6.94
N ALA A 379 -18.84 -16.88 -5.87
CA ALA A 379 -17.90 -18.01 -5.90
C ALA A 379 -18.39 -19.23 -6.70
N LEU A 380 -19.63 -19.22 -7.19
CA LEU A 380 -20.22 -20.31 -7.97
C LEU A 380 -19.99 -20.15 -9.47
N ASN A 381 -19.53 -18.98 -9.90
CA ASN A 381 -19.29 -18.69 -11.30
C ASN A 381 -17.80 -18.63 -11.63
N TRP A 382 -17.51 -18.91 -12.89
CA TRP A 382 -16.19 -18.71 -13.47
C TRP A 382 -15.92 -17.21 -13.64
N THR A 383 -14.69 -16.81 -13.36
CA THR A 383 -14.19 -15.45 -13.61
C THR A 383 -12.98 -15.52 -14.53
N GLY A 384 -12.82 -14.50 -15.37
CA GLY A 384 -11.63 -14.36 -16.22
C GLY A 384 -11.25 -12.91 -16.47
N GLY A 385 -10.39 -12.69 -17.46
CA GLY A 385 -9.80 -11.38 -17.73
C GLY A 385 -10.80 -10.31 -18.16
N GLY A 386 -10.72 -9.11 -17.59
CA GLY A 386 -11.55 -7.97 -18.01
C GLY A 386 -11.33 -6.71 -17.18
N SER A 387 -11.97 -5.62 -17.59
CA SER A 387 -11.77 -4.28 -16.98
C SER A 387 -12.75 -3.94 -15.85
N ARG A 388 -13.79 -4.75 -15.65
CA ARG A 388 -14.74 -4.52 -14.55
C ARG A 388 -14.15 -5.08 -13.27
N THR A 389 -14.50 -4.51 -12.12
CA THR A 389 -14.03 -4.99 -10.82
C THR A 389 -14.41 -6.45 -10.50
N ILE A 390 -15.46 -6.96 -11.14
CA ILE A 390 -15.91 -8.36 -11.04
C ILE A 390 -15.24 -9.30 -12.05
N ASP A 391 -14.59 -8.75 -13.08
CA ASP A 391 -13.63 -9.48 -13.90
C ASP A 391 -12.27 -9.46 -13.20
N GLU A 392 -11.23 -10.02 -13.80
CA GLU A 392 -9.88 -10.03 -13.21
C GLU A 392 -8.78 -9.47 -14.10
N MET A 393 -7.69 -9.09 -13.45
CA MET A 393 -6.44 -8.67 -14.06
C MET A 393 -5.25 -9.28 -13.32
N ALA A 394 -4.12 -9.43 -14.00
CA ALA A 394 -2.91 -9.96 -13.38
C ALA A 394 -1.67 -9.40 -14.08
N PHE A 395 -1.16 -8.29 -13.56
CA PHE A 395 0.13 -7.73 -13.95
C PHE A 395 0.75 -7.00 -12.76
N GLY A 396 2.03 -6.64 -12.87
CA GLY A 396 2.70 -5.73 -11.95
C GLY A 396 2.97 -4.40 -12.62
N TRP A 397 2.72 -3.29 -11.93
CA TRP A 397 3.34 -2.02 -12.29
C TRP A 397 4.78 -2.06 -11.78
N ILE A 398 5.73 -2.10 -12.72
CA ILE A 398 7.15 -2.21 -12.44
C ILE A 398 7.84 -0.92 -12.86
N SER A 399 8.60 -0.34 -11.94
CA SER A 399 9.44 0.84 -12.18
C SER A 399 10.91 0.47 -12.16
N TRP A 400 11.69 0.97 -13.12
CA TRP A 400 13.12 0.70 -13.25
C TRP A 400 13.85 1.79 -14.02
N TYR A 401 15.18 1.82 -13.93
CA TYR A 401 16.03 2.52 -14.90
C TYR A 401 17.13 1.58 -15.39
N ASP A 402 17.57 1.81 -16.63
CA ASP A 402 18.60 1.01 -17.26
C ASP A 402 20.00 1.49 -16.85
N LEU A 403 20.93 0.54 -16.73
CA LEU A 403 22.34 0.76 -16.48
C LEU A 403 23.14 0.44 -17.74
N THR A 404 24.26 1.12 -17.92
CA THR A 404 25.33 0.63 -18.80
C THR A 404 26.01 -0.58 -18.17
N GLU A 405 26.74 -1.37 -18.96
CA GLU A 405 27.49 -2.51 -18.43
C GLU A 405 28.56 -2.09 -17.40
N GLU A 406 29.18 -0.92 -17.59
CA GLU A 406 30.15 -0.35 -16.65
C GLU A 406 29.49 -0.03 -15.31
N GLU A 407 28.39 0.72 -15.32
CA GLU A 407 27.64 1.07 -14.10
C GLU A 407 27.06 -0.16 -13.39
N TYR A 408 26.64 -1.18 -14.15
CA TYR A 408 26.21 -2.45 -13.58
C TYR A 408 27.35 -3.12 -12.81
N GLN A 409 28.56 -3.15 -13.38
CA GLN A 409 29.73 -3.71 -12.69
C GLN A 409 30.12 -2.88 -11.46
N GLU A 410 30.08 -1.55 -11.55
CA GLU A 410 30.34 -0.66 -10.41
C GLU A 410 29.36 -0.88 -9.26
N GLU A 411 28.07 -1.06 -9.56
CA GLU A 411 27.03 -1.36 -8.57
C GLU A 411 27.29 -2.71 -7.87
N LEU A 412 27.69 -3.74 -8.62
CA LEU A 412 28.07 -5.04 -8.04
C LEU A 412 29.30 -4.92 -7.13
N ASP A 413 30.31 -4.19 -7.55
CA ASP A 413 31.54 -3.99 -6.79
C ASP A 413 31.26 -3.19 -5.50
N ALA A 414 30.42 -2.16 -5.56
CA ALA A 414 29.99 -1.39 -4.40
C ALA A 414 29.25 -2.27 -3.38
N ARG A 415 28.37 -3.16 -3.84
CA ARG A 415 27.63 -4.10 -2.97
C ARG A 415 28.52 -5.18 -2.36
N ALA A 416 29.53 -5.64 -3.09
CA ALA A 416 30.50 -6.59 -2.54
C ALA A 416 31.29 -5.96 -1.39
N ASN A 417 31.73 -4.71 -1.56
CA ASN A 417 32.53 -3.99 -0.55
C ASN A 417 31.73 -3.58 0.70
N ASN A 418 30.41 -3.42 0.60
CA ASN A 418 29.55 -3.10 1.74
C ASN A 418 29.16 -4.34 2.58
N ASN A 419 29.43 -5.55 2.07
CA ASN A 419 29.15 -6.82 2.76
C ASN A 419 30.39 -7.43 3.45
N ASP A 420 31.55 -6.78 3.33
CA ASP A 420 32.79 -7.06 4.09
C ASP A 420 32.92 -6.13 5.31
#